data_AF-A0A519XV02-F1
#
_entry.id   AF-A0A519XV02-F1
#
_cell.length_a   1.000
_cell.length_b   1.000
_cell.length_c   1.000
_cell.angle_alpha   90.00
_cell.angle_beta   90.00
_cell.angle_gamma   90.00
#
_symmetry.space_group_name_H-M   'P 1'
#
loop_
_entity.id
_entity.type
_entity.pdbx_description
1 polymer ?
#
loop_
_entity_poly.entity_id
_entity_poly.type
_entity_poly.pdbx_seq_one_letter_code
_entity_poly.pdbx_strand_id
1 'polypeptide(L)'
;MLKKLPLPLWTIAIPILAWLAYFAPLDGIGGFGIFISVFFLIGSVLSAVHQAEVVAHKVGEPFGTLILALAVTTIEVALIVSLMLTGGPGTEELARDTVFAAVMIILTGMIGICLLGGGVKFKQQRFSFDGVKAPLVALTAILMLTLVLPNFTTSVSGPVYN
;
A
#
# COMPACT_ATOMS: atom_id res chain seq x y z
N MET A 1 5.21 10.34 -29.70
CA MET A 1 5.28 11.71 -29.14
C MET A 1 5.15 11.61 -27.62
N LEU A 2 6.28 11.51 -26.90
CA LEU A 2 6.31 11.37 -25.43
C LEU A 2 5.83 12.69 -24.80
N LYS A 3 4.54 12.75 -24.48
CA LYS A 3 3.96 13.85 -23.72
C LYS A 3 4.61 13.79 -22.33
N LYS A 4 5.51 14.74 -22.02
CA LYS A 4 6.08 14.88 -20.68
C LYS A 4 4.90 14.98 -19.71
N LEU A 5 4.64 13.96 -18.89
CA LEU A 5 3.79 14.11 -17.72
C LEU A 5 4.51 15.14 -16.84
N PRO A 6 4.04 16.40 -16.75
CA PRO A 6 4.68 17.37 -15.89
C PRO A 6 4.46 16.84 -14.47
N LEU A 7 5.55 16.66 -13.72
CA LEU A 7 5.42 16.35 -12.29
C LEU A 7 4.61 17.48 -11.66
N PRO A 8 3.45 17.19 -11.05
CA PRO A 8 2.68 18.22 -10.37
C PRO A 8 3.58 18.87 -9.32
N LEU A 9 3.58 20.21 -9.23
CA LEU A 9 4.41 20.92 -8.25
C LEU A 9 4.16 20.44 -6.81
N TRP A 10 2.93 20.01 -6.54
CA TRP A 10 2.50 19.44 -5.26
C TRP A 10 3.29 18.18 -4.86
N THR A 11 3.65 17.30 -5.81
CA THR A 11 4.40 16.06 -5.51
C THR A 11 5.87 16.29 -5.18
N ILE A 12 6.37 17.51 -5.42
CA ILE A 12 7.72 17.94 -5.03
C ILE A 12 7.64 18.79 -3.77
N ALA A 13 6.66 19.69 -3.69
CA ALA A 13 6.50 20.59 -2.55
C ALA A 13 6.16 19.87 -1.25
N ILE A 14 5.26 18.86 -1.27
CA ILE A 14 4.89 18.18 -0.02
C ILE A 14 6.05 17.46 0.65
N PRO A 15 6.82 16.58 -0.02
CA PRO A 15 7.90 15.88 0.67
C PRO A 15 8.90 16.84 1.32
N ILE A 16 9.18 17.98 0.67
CA ILE A 16 10.05 19.03 1.20
C ILE A 16 9.41 19.67 2.44
N LEU A 17 8.13 20.04 2.38
CA LEU A 17 7.41 20.60 3.53
C LEU A 17 7.26 19.59 4.68
N ALA A 18 7.09 18.30 4.36
CA ALA A 18 7.01 17.22 5.33
C ALA A 18 8.35 17.06 6.08
N TRP A 19 9.48 17.15 5.36
CA TRP A 19 10.81 17.21 5.97
C TRP A 19 10.96 18.42 6.89
N LEU A 20 10.56 19.62 6.45
CA LEU A 20 10.60 20.81 7.30
C LEU A 20 9.72 20.68 8.54
N ALA A 21 8.51 20.12 8.39
CA ALA A 21 7.60 19.87 9.51
C ALA A 21 8.18 18.84 10.49
N TYR A 22 8.84 17.79 10.00
CA TYR A 22 9.47 16.78 10.85
C TYR A 22 10.59 17.34 11.74
N PHE A 23 11.39 18.28 11.23
CA PHE A 23 12.44 18.95 12.01
C PHE A 23 11.97 20.18 12.80
N ALA A 24 10.72 20.61 12.61
CA ALA A 24 10.16 21.71 13.38
C ALA A 24 9.80 21.22 14.80
N PRO A 25 9.97 22.06 15.84
CA PRO A 25 9.62 21.70 17.22
C PRO A 25 8.09 21.73 17.42
N LEU A 26 7.40 20.76 16.82
CA LEU A 26 5.93 20.61 16.89
C LEU A 26 5.48 19.89 18.17
N ASP A 27 6.40 19.42 19.01
CA ASP A 27 6.09 18.72 20.26
C ASP A 27 5.33 19.62 21.26
N GLY A 28 5.55 20.94 21.19
CA GLY A 28 4.92 21.92 22.09
C GLY A 28 3.48 22.30 21.76
N ILE A 29 2.96 21.90 20.60
CA ILE A 29 1.60 22.27 20.13
C ILE A 29 0.56 21.15 20.29
N GLY A 30 0.93 20.04 20.95
CA GLY A 30 0.02 18.96 21.31
C GLY A 30 -0.66 18.30 20.10
N GLY A 31 -1.98 18.05 20.20
CA GLY A 31 -2.74 17.33 19.17
C GLY A 31 -2.75 18.01 17.79
N PHE A 32 -2.55 19.33 17.72
CA PHE A 32 -2.46 20.06 16.45
C PHE A 32 -1.17 19.72 15.70
N GLY A 33 -0.05 19.53 16.42
CA GLY A 33 1.22 19.09 15.83
C GLY A 33 1.12 17.68 15.26
N ILE A 34 0.46 16.77 15.98
CA ILE A 34 0.20 15.41 15.50
C ILE A 34 -0.61 15.43 14.21
N PHE A 35 -1.68 16.23 14.15
CA PHE A 35 -2.51 16.34 12.95
C PHE A 35 -1.71 16.83 11.74
N ILE A 36 -0.86 17.85 11.92
CA ILE A 36 0.02 18.37 10.87
C ILE A 36 0.98 17.28 10.37
N SER A 37 1.62 16.54 11.29
CA SER A 37 2.55 15.47 10.93
C SER A 37 1.88 14.35 10.16
N VAL A 38 0.67 13.93 10.58
CA VAL A 38 -0.11 12.91 9.86
C VAL A 38 -0.51 13.39 8.47
N PHE A 39 -0.95 14.64 8.35
CA PHE A 39 -1.31 15.24 7.06
C PHE A 39 -0.13 15.23 6.09
N PHE A 40 1.06 15.64 6.55
CA PHE A 40 2.27 15.62 5.74
C PHE A 40 2.77 14.20 5.42
N LEU A 41 2.62 13.25 6.34
CA LEU A 41 2.93 11.84 6.09
C LEU A 41 2.07 11.28 4.95
N ILE A 42 0.75 11.48 5.01
CA ILE A 42 -0.18 11.04 3.97
C ILE A 42 0.19 11.68 2.62
N GLY A 43 0.42 12.99 2.62
CA GLY A 43 0.81 13.70 1.40
C GLY A 43 2.14 13.22 0.82
N SER A 44 3.11 12.87 1.67
CA SER A 44 4.41 12.32 1.25
C SER A 44 4.26 10.94 0.63
N VAL A 45 3.45 10.05 1.23
CA VAL A 45 3.16 8.73 0.67
C VAL A 45 2.49 8.84 -0.69
N LEU A 46 1.46 9.68 -0.82
CA LEU A 46 0.77 9.91 -2.10
C LEU A 46 1.71 10.49 -3.17
N SER A 47 2.61 11.41 -2.76
CA SER A 47 3.62 11.99 -3.66
C SER A 47 4.62 10.93 -4.13
N ALA A 48 5.08 10.05 -3.24
CA ALA A 48 6.01 8.97 -3.57
C ALA A 48 5.39 7.96 -4.54
N VAL A 49 4.13 7.55 -4.30
CA VAL A 49 3.39 6.65 -5.21
C VAL A 49 3.23 7.27 -6.59
N HIS A 50 2.88 8.56 -6.67
CA HIS A 50 2.76 9.24 -7.96
C HIS A 50 4.10 9.32 -8.71
N GLN A 51 5.20 9.60 -8.00
CA GLN A 51 6.53 9.58 -8.61
C GLN A 51 6.90 8.19 -9.13
N ALA A 52 6.60 7.14 -8.36
CA ALA A 52 6.81 5.76 -8.78
C ALA A 52 5.97 5.42 -10.03
N GLU A 53 4.71 5.85 -10.09
CA GLU A 53 3.84 5.70 -11.25
C GLU A 53 4.41 6.40 -12.48
N VAL A 54 4.86 7.66 -12.35
CA VAL A 54 5.46 8.41 -13.47
C VAL A 54 6.72 7.72 -13.98
N VAL A 55 7.55 7.17 -13.08
CA VAL A 55 8.75 6.40 -13.47
C VAL A 55 8.34 5.11 -14.17
N ALA A 56 7.41 4.35 -13.61
CA ALA A 56 6.89 3.12 -14.20
C ALA A 56 6.35 3.36 -15.62
N HIS A 57 5.59 4.44 -15.80
CA HIS A 57 5.00 4.79 -17.08
C HIS A 57 6.04 5.21 -18.13
N LYS A 58 7.16 5.82 -17.70
CA LYS A 58 8.28 6.19 -18.58
C LYS A 58 9.13 4.99 -18.97
N VAL A 59 9.30 4.03 -18.06
CA VAL A 59 10.05 2.80 -18.33
C VAL A 59 9.27 1.88 -19.27
N GLY A 60 7.94 1.86 -19.16
CA GLY A 60 7.08 1.03 -19.99
C GLY A 60 7.08 -0.44 -19.54
N GLU A 61 6.20 -1.24 -20.14
CA GLU A 61 6.05 -2.65 -19.77
C GLU A 61 7.18 -3.52 -20.36
N PRO A 62 7.61 -4.58 -19.64
CA PRO A 62 7.06 -5.10 -18.38
C PRO A 62 7.64 -4.48 -17.10
N PHE A 63 8.76 -3.76 -17.20
CA PHE A 63 9.52 -3.30 -16.03
C PHE A 63 8.80 -2.20 -15.24
N GLY A 64 7.97 -1.39 -15.89
CA GLY A 64 7.18 -0.37 -15.21
C GLY A 64 6.29 -0.95 -14.10
N THR A 65 5.60 -2.06 -14.39
CA THR A 65 4.75 -2.75 -13.41
C THR A 65 5.56 -3.27 -12.22
N LEU A 66 6.76 -3.80 -12.46
CA LEU A 66 7.66 -4.27 -11.39
C LEU A 66 8.16 -3.10 -10.53
N ILE A 67 8.52 -1.98 -11.14
CA ILE A 67 8.96 -0.77 -10.42
C ILE A 67 7.84 -0.24 -9.53
N LEU A 68 6.62 -0.13 -10.05
CA LEU A 68 5.48 0.35 -9.28
C LEU A 68 5.16 -0.59 -8.11
N ALA A 69 5.13 -1.90 -8.36
CA ALA A 69 4.90 -2.90 -7.32
C ALA A 69 5.95 -2.81 -6.21
N LEU A 70 7.24 -2.76 -6.57
CA LEU A 70 8.33 -2.67 -5.61
C LEU A 70 8.30 -1.36 -4.80
N ALA A 71 7.95 -0.24 -5.43
CA ALA A 71 7.85 1.04 -4.73
C ALA A 71 6.73 1.01 -3.68
N VAL A 72 5.54 0.53 -4.04
CA VAL A 72 4.39 0.48 -3.12
C VAL A 72 4.67 -0.49 -1.97
N THR A 73 5.20 -1.68 -2.23
CA THR A 73 5.53 -2.64 -1.17
C THR A 73 6.64 -2.14 -0.26
N THR A 74 7.63 -1.41 -0.78
CA THR A 74 8.67 -0.80 0.04
C THR A 74 8.08 0.24 1.01
N ILE A 75 7.16 1.08 0.53
CA ILE A 75 6.47 2.06 1.38
C ILE A 75 5.66 1.35 2.47
N GLU A 76 4.89 0.32 2.10
CA GLU A 76 4.07 -0.44 3.04
C GLU A 76 4.91 -1.13 4.12
N VAL A 77 5.96 -1.85 3.72
CA VAL A 77 6.86 -2.54 4.66
C VAL A 77 7.58 -1.54 5.56
N ALA A 78 8.02 -0.39 5.03
CA ALA A 78 8.67 0.64 5.84
C ALA A 78 7.74 1.20 6.93
N LEU A 79 6.45 1.42 6.61
CA LEU A 79 5.45 1.89 7.57
C LEU A 79 5.15 0.84 8.65
N ILE A 80 5.01 -0.43 8.24
CA ILE A 80 4.80 -1.55 9.16
C ILE A 80 5.98 -1.68 10.13
N VAL A 81 7.21 -1.71 9.59
CA VAL A 81 8.44 -1.81 10.40
C VAL A 81 8.57 -0.61 11.34
N SER A 82 8.31 0.61 10.86
CA SER A 82 8.35 1.81 11.71
C SER A 82 7.37 1.71 12.88
N LEU A 83 6.18 1.15 12.64
CA LEU A 83 5.16 0.95 13.66
C LEU A 83 5.59 -0.10 14.68
N MET A 84 6.11 -1.24 14.21
CA MET A 84 6.60 -2.33 15.09
C MET A 84 7.77 -1.87 15.97
N LEU A 85 8.67 -1.05 15.43
CA LEU A 85 9.82 -0.53 16.18
C LEU A 85 9.42 0.48 17.26
N THR A 86 8.33 1.22 17.04
CA THR A 86 7.92 2.34 17.92
C THR A 86 6.79 1.98 18.87
N GLY A 87 5.91 1.04 18.52
CA GLY A 87 4.64 0.83 19.19
C GLY A 87 4.64 -0.09 20.41
N GLY A 88 5.78 -0.72 20.75
CA GLY A 88 5.92 -1.51 21.99
C GLY A 88 5.43 -2.98 21.89
N PRO A 89 5.31 -3.69 23.03
CA PRO A 89 4.94 -5.11 23.06
C PRO A 89 3.52 -5.35 22.53
N GLY A 90 3.36 -6.35 21.66
CA GLY A 90 2.08 -6.70 21.02
C GLY A 90 1.89 -6.10 19.62
N THR A 91 2.81 -5.27 19.13
CA THR A 91 2.71 -4.67 17.78
C THR A 91 3.11 -5.59 16.63
N GLU A 92 3.64 -6.78 16.92
CA GLU A 92 3.95 -7.80 15.91
C GLU A 92 2.68 -8.30 15.20
N GLU A 93 1.55 -8.35 15.91
CA GLU A 93 0.25 -8.73 15.34
C GLU A 93 -0.25 -7.68 14.32
N LEU A 94 0.12 -6.40 14.50
CA LEU A 94 -0.29 -5.32 13.61
C LEU A 94 0.31 -5.45 12.21
N ALA A 95 1.50 -6.05 12.08
CA ALA A 95 2.11 -6.32 10.78
C ALA A 95 1.29 -7.33 9.96
N ARG A 96 0.79 -8.37 10.61
CA ARG A 96 -0.13 -9.33 9.99
C ARG A 96 -1.46 -8.67 9.65
N ASP A 97 -2.04 -7.94 10.59
CA ASP A 97 -3.38 -7.37 10.45
C ASP A 97 -3.45 -6.31 9.34
N THR A 98 -2.38 -5.52 9.17
CA THR A 98 -2.28 -4.54 8.08
C THR A 98 -2.26 -5.21 6.70
N VAL A 99 -1.50 -6.29 6.52
CA VAL A 99 -1.47 -7.06 5.27
C VAL A 99 -2.81 -7.74 4.99
N PHE A 100 -3.45 -8.32 6.01
CA PHE A 100 -4.80 -8.88 5.89
C PHE A 100 -5.82 -7.80 5.49
N ALA A 101 -5.76 -6.62 6.11
CA ALA A 101 -6.62 -5.51 5.77
C ALA A 101 -6.41 -5.04 4.33
N ALA A 102 -5.16 -4.93 3.86
CA ALA A 102 -4.84 -4.57 2.49
C ALA A 102 -5.47 -5.55 1.48
N VAL A 103 -5.35 -6.85 1.71
CA VAL A 103 -5.96 -7.91 0.89
C VAL A 103 -7.48 -7.77 0.86
N MET A 104 -8.13 -7.57 2.02
CA MET A 104 -9.59 -7.41 2.10
C MET A 104 -10.07 -6.14 1.40
N ILE A 105 -9.33 -5.04 1.54
CA ILE A 105 -9.61 -3.78 0.85
C ILE A 105 -9.52 -3.98 -0.66
N ILE A 106 -8.53 -4.72 -1.17
CA ILE A 106 -8.40 -4.98 -2.61
C ILE A 106 -9.53 -5.90 -3.10
N LEU A 107 -9.68 -7.07 -2.48
CA LEU A 107 -10.56 -8.13 -2.98
C LEU A 107 -12.05 -7.81 -2.80
N THR A 108 -12.42 -7.20 -1.67
CA THR A 108 -13.83 -6.91 -1.36
C THR A 108 -14.17 -5.44 -1.60
N GLY A 109 -13.30 -4.53 -1.15
CA GLY A 109 -13.54 -3.09 -1.27
C GLY A 109 -13.41 -2.60 -2.72
N MET A 110 -12.19 -2.63 -3.26
CA MET A 110 -11.85 -2.04 -4.55
C MET A 110 -12.55 -2.77 -5.70
N ILE A 111 -12.41 -4.10 -5.77
CA ILE A 111 -13.10 -4.90 -6.79
C ILE A 111 -14.62 -4.73 -6.67
N GLY A 112 -15.17 -4.74 -5.45
CA GLY A 112 -16.60 -4.53 -5.21
C GLY A 112 -17.09 -3.17 -5.74
N ILE A 113 -16.37 -2.08 -5.45
CA ILE A 113 -16.69 -0.74 -5.96
C ILE A 113 -16.61 -0.70 -7.49
N CYS A 114 -15.60 -1.31 -8.09
CA CYS A 114 -15.46 -1.40 -9.55
C CYS A 114 -16.62 -2.16 -10.20
N LEU A 115 -17.06 -3.27 -9.60
CA LEU A 115 -18.18 -4.07 -10.09
C LEU A 115 -19.51 -3.34 -9.92
N LEU A 116 -19.75 -2.71 -8.76
CA LEU A 116 -20.94 -1.90 -8.52
C LEU A 116 -21.03 -0.71 -9.48
N GLY A 117 -19.96 0.08 -9.57
CA GLY A 117 -19.91 1.25 -10.45
C GLY A 117 -20.07 0.89 -11.92
N GLY A 118 -19.41 -0.18 -12.38
CA GLY A 118 -19.56 -0.64 -13.75
C GLY A 118 -20.87 -1.36 -14.03
N GLY A 119 -21.47 -2.04 -13.05
CA GLY A 119 -22.80 -2.64 -13.14
C GLY A 119 -23.89 -1.58 -13.25
N VAL A 120 -23.81 -0.49 -12.48
CA VAL A 120 -24.75 0.64 -12.60
C VAL A 120 -24.67 1.29 -13.98
N LYS A 121 -23.46 1.50 -14.52
CA LYS A 121 -23.28 2.20 -15.80
C LYS A 121 -23.48 1.31 -17.03
N PHE A 122 -22.99 0.08 -17.01
CA PHE A 122 -22.91 -0.80 -18.18
C PHE A 122 -23.80 -2.04 -18.09
N LYS A 123 -24.46 -2.29 -16.94
CA LYS A 123 -25.31 -3.48 -16.62
C LYS A 123 -24.58 -4.82 -16.63
N GLN A 124 -23.77 -5.09 -17.66
CA GLN A 124 -22.93 -6.27 -17.80
C GLN A 124 -21.49 -5.84 -18.12
N GLN A 125 -20.53 -6.23 -17.29
CA GLN A 125 -19.11 -6.03 -17.54
C GLN A 125 -18.52 -7.26 -18.22
N ARG A 126 -17.75 -7.06 -19.29
CA ARG A 126 -16.95 -8.12 -19.91
C ARG A 126 -15.57 -8.13 -19.26
N PHE A 127 -15.15 -9.28 -18.75
CA PHE A 127 -13.79 -9.51 -18.25
C PHE A 127 -13.25 -10.80 -18.86
N SER A 128 -11.93 -10.86 -19.05
CA SER A 128 -11.27 -12.09 -19.49
C SER A 128 -10.97 -12.96 -18.27
N PHE A 129 -11.46 -14.21 -18.29
CA PHE A 129 -11.15 -15.18 -17.25
C PHE A 129 -9.65 -15.46 -17.13
N ASP A 130 -8.93 -15.45 -18.25
CA ASP A 130 -7.50 -15.77 -18.28
C ASP A 130 -6.66 -14.68 -17.60
N GLY A 131 -7.09 -13.41 -17.68
CA GLY A 131 -6.43 -12.29 -17.01
C GLY A 131 -6.63 -12.26 -15.49
N VAL A 132 -7.72 -12.88 -15.00
CA VAL A 132 -8.05 -12.87 -13.56
C VAL A 132 -7.54 -14.13 -12.85
N LYS A 133 -7.62 -15.30 -13.50
CA LYS A 133 -7.31 -16.59 -12.86
C LYS A 133 -5.88 -16.66 -12.32
N ALA A 134 -4.89 -16.33 -13.15
CA ALA A 134 -3.48 -16.46 -12.76
C ALA A 134 -3.12 -15.66 -11.49
N PRO A 135 -3.39 -14.34 -11.39
CA PRO A 135 -3.06 -13.58 -10.17
C PRO A 135 -3.89 -14.02 -8.97
N LEU A 136 -5.15 -14.41 -9.15
CA LEU A 136 -6.01 -14.83 -8.02
C LEU A 136 -5.56 -16.17 -7.43
N VAL A 137 -5.14 -17.12 -8.27
CA VAL A 137 -4.59 -18.41 -7.83
C VAL A 137 -3.26 -18.20 -7.09
N ALA A 138 -2.37 -17.38 -7.64
CA ALA A 138 -1.10 -17.06 -7.00
C ALA A 138 -1.30 -16.38 -5.64
N LEU A 139 -2.18 -15.37 -5.58
CA LEU A 139 -2.54 -14.68 -4.34
C LEU A 139 -3.12 -15.66 -3.30
N THR A 140 -4.07 -16.51 -3.71
CA THR A 140 -4.69 -17.50 -2.81
C THR A 140 -3.64 -18.46 -2.24
N ALA A 141 -2.72 -18.97 -3.08
CA ALA A 141 -1.66 -19.86 -2.62
C ALA A 141 -0.75 -19.16 -1.61
N ILE A 142 -0.32 -17.93 -1.88
CA ILE A 142 0.53 -17.14 -0.98
C ILE A 142 -0.19 -16.92 0.35
N LEU A 143 -1.42 -16.41 0.35
CA LEU A 143 -2.17 -16.14 1.58
C LEU A 143 -2.43 -17.39 2.42
N MET A 144 -2.77 -18.51 1.77
CA MET A 144 -2.97 -19.78 2.47
C MET A 144 -1.69 -20.24 3.14
N LEU A 145 -0.56 -20.15 2.43
CA LEU A 145 0.73 -20.51 3.00
C LEU A 145 1.11 -19.53 4.11
N THR A 146 1.18 -18.23 3.85
CA THR A 146 1.82 -17.24 4.74
C THR A 146 0.96 -16.80 5.89
N LEU A 147 -0.37 -16.85 5.77
CA LEU A 147 -1.26 -16.27 6.77
C LEU A 147 -2.23 -17.27 7.39
N VAL A 148 -2.62 -18.34 6.68
CA VAL A 148 -3.58 -19.33 7.18
C VAL A 148 -2.87 -20.51 7.84
N LEU A 149 -1.97 -21.17 7.11
CA LEU A 149 -1.25 -22.38 7.56
C LEU A 149 -0.54 -22.23 8.92
N PRO A 150 0.15 -21.10 9.24
CA PRO A 150 0.85 -20.96 10.51
C PRO A 150 -0.07 -21.02 11.74
N ASN A 151 -1.38 -20.76 11.59
CA ASN A 151 -2.34 -20.90 12.69
C ASN A 151 -2.70 -22.37 12.99
N PHE A 152 -2.32 -23.31 12.10
CA PHE A 152 -2.62 -24.73 12.22
C PHE A 152 -1.36 -25.59 12.49
N THR A 153 -0.18 -24.97 12.56
CA THR A 153 1.05 -25.67 12.93
C THR A 153 1.16 -25.78 14.45
N THR A 154 1.61 -26.94 14.94
CA THR A 154 1.64 -27.27 16.38
C THR A 154 3.03 -27.14 17.01
N SER A 155 4.06 -26.76 16.24
CA SER A 155 5.45 -26.70 16.71
C SER A 155 5.69 -25.57 17.71
N VAL A 156 5.07 -24.40 17.50
CA VAL A 156 5.11 -23.25 18.41
C VAL A 156 3.73 -22.58 18.41
N SER A 157 3.26 -22.09 19.56
CA SER A 157 2.03 -21.30 19.61
C SER A 157 2.26 -19.93 18.97
N GLY A 158 1.69 -19.72 17.79
CA GLY A 158 1.70 -18.44 17.08
C GLY A 158 1.80 -18.62 15.56
N PRO A 159 1.48 -17.57 14.77
CA PRO A 159 1.59 -17.61 13.32
C PRO A 159 3.03 -17.39 12.85
N VAL A 160 3.97 -18.16 13.40
CA VAL A 160 5.41 -18.08 13.08
C VAL A 160 5.85 -19.35 12.38
N TYR A 161 6.59 -19.18 11.29
CA TYR A 161 7.30 -20.30 10.66
C TYR A 161 8.56 -20.60 11.46
N ASN A 162 8.68 -21.85 11.89
CA ASN A 162 9.89 -22.42 12.49
C ASN A 162 10.17 -23.76 11.81
#